data_AF-A0A819R3Q4-F1
#
_entry.id   AF-A0A819R3Q4-F1
#
_cell.length_a   1.000
_cell.length_b   1.000
_cell.length_c   1.000
_cell.angle_alpha   90.00
_cell.angle_beta   90.00
_cell.angle_gamma   90.00
#
_symmetry.space_group_name_H-M   'P 1'
#
loop_
_entity.id
_entity.type
_entity.pdbx_description
1 polymer ?
#
loop_
_entity_poly.entity_id
_entity_poly.type
_entity_poly.pdbx_seq_one_letter_code
_entity_poly.pdbx_strand_id
1 'polypeptide(L)'
;MSYSNLTPLCPMRWTMRAESYNSLLKNYEPVQEALYSLAEEKGGPGIKANGLYGQMNNFNFFFGLKLGHLIFSATEKLSRTIQGVNCCLQDVLCAAESVIHHFQRIRDDNSFKSFYSGVVKDSEDLTDKPILPRHRRPPKRYDSNPAVANFSSCEEFYRQQYIEALEIVVNMLKNRFTQKNFKLLCNVEKFIIHVANNSLDDPNDCVQSIKDFCYNDIDVERLKCEAIMIFDFFQSVIKTNQMNIKQITKISTICEILNTCEIGKQMFKEYHKLIKLYLTIPVTTATAERTFSTLNRLKNAIRSSMTQSRLNHCLLPHIYKEKLDEIDVNEIMSKFISSNEKRQTFFGSML
;
A
#
# COMPACT_ATOMS: atom_id res chain seq x y z
N MET A 1 -7.72 -12.30 -32.41
CA MET A 1 -7.93 -12.30 -30.95
C MET A 1 -7.40 -10.99 -30.40
N SER A 2 -8.18 -10.25 -29.59
CA SER A 2 -7.75 -8.95 -29.07
C SER A 2 -6.73 -9.14 -27.93
N TYR A 3 -5.47 -8.81 -28.19
CA TYR A 3 -4.35 -8.88 -27.23
C TYR A 3 -4.40 -7.74 -26.19
N SER A 4 -5.52 -7.57 -25.48
CA SER A 4 -5.76 -6.45 -24.54
C SER A 4 -5.49 -6.79 -23.07
N ASN A 5 -5.13 -8.04 -22.74
CA ASN A 5 -5.17 -8.51 -21.35
C ASN A 5 -3.82 -8.55 -20.63
N LEU A 6 -2.69 -8.31 -21.31
CA LEU A 6 -1.37 -8.30 -20.67
C LEU A 6 -1.10 -6.90 -20.08
N THR A 7 -1.04 -6.82 -18.75
CA THR A 7 -0.82 -5.56 -18.04
C THR A 7 0.67 -5.33 -17.78
N PRO A 8 1.20 -4.11 -18.02
CA PRO A 8 2.61 -3.81 -17.78
C PRO A 8 2.95 -3.77 -16.29
N LEU A 9 4.22 -4.04 -15.99
CA LEU A 9 4.81 -3.89 -14.66
C LEU A 9 4.67 -2.45 -14.16
N CYS A 10 4.35 -2.27 -12.87
CA CYS A 10 4.16 -0.96 -12.26
C CYS A 10 5.23 -0.71 -11.19
N PRO A 11 6.33 0.01 -11.51
CA PRO A 11 7.49 0.15 -10.62
C PRO A 11 7.21 0.96 -9.34
N MET A 12 6.11 1.72 -9.28
CA MET A 12 5.76 2.54 -8.11
C MET A 12 4.87 1.81 -7.09
N ARG A 13 4.53 0.54 -7.30
CA ARG A 13 3.76 -0.23 -6.31
C ARG A 13 4.70 -1.11 -5.49
N TRP A 14 4.48 -1.12 -4.19
CA TRP A 14 5.15 -2.02 -3.25
C TRP A 14 4.78 -3.51 -3.45
N THR A 15 3.78 -3.80 -4.29
CA THR A 15 3.34 -5.14 -4.68
C THR A 15 3.25 -5.26 -6.20
N MET A 16 3.63 -6.42 -6.72
CA MET A 16 3.42 -6.76 -8.12
C MET A 16 1.92 -6.97 -8.39
N ARG A 17 1.45 -6.65 -9.59
CA ARG A 17 0.05 -6.88 -9.97
C ARG A 17 -0.19 -8.38 -10.08
N ALA A 18 -0.98 -8.94 -9.17
CA ALA A 18 -1.41 -10.33 -9.22
C ALA A 18 -2.19 -10.63 -10.50
N GLU A 19 -2.85 -9.60 -11.06
CA GLU A 19 -3.52 -9.65 -12.36
C GLU A 19 -2.55 -9.93 -13.51
N SER A 20 -1.31 -9.45 -13.47
CA SER A 20 -0.30 -9.76 -14.50
C SER A 20 0.09 -11.24 -14.47
N TYR A 21 0.26 -11.82 -13.27
CA TYR A 21 0.47 -13.25 -13.10
C TYR A 21 -0.73 -14.05 -13.60
N ASN A 22 -1.94 -13.66 -13.22
CA ASN A 22 -3.17 -14.34 -13.63
C ASN A 22 -3.36 -14.29 -15.15
N SER A 23 -3.09 -13.14 -15.77
CA SER A 23 -3.19 -12.97 -17.22
C SER A 23 -2.19 -13.84 -17.96
N LEU A 24 -0.94 -13.93 -17.48
CA LEU A 24 0.05 -14.83 -18.08
C LEU A 24 -0.33 -16.30 -17.88
N LEU A 25 -0.81 -16.70 -16.71
CA LEU A 25 -1.27 -18.06 -16.44
C LEU A 25 -2.46 -18.47 -17.32
N LYS A 26 -3.41 -17.55 -17.58
CA LYS A 26 -4.57 -17.82 -18.44
C LYS A 26 -4.20 -17.93 -19.93
N ASN A 27 -3.18 -17.19 -20.35
CA ASN A 27 -2.75 -17.13 -21.74
C ASN A 27 -1.42 -17.87 -21.95
N TYR A 28 -1.08 -18.83 -21.09
CA TYR A 28 0.27 -19.41 -21.03
C TYR A 28 0.66 -20.08 -22.35
N GLU A 29 -0.17 -21.01 -22.82
CA GLU A 29 0.00 -21.74 -24.08
C GLU A 29 0.02 -20.79 -25.31
N PRO A 30 -0.96 -19.89 -25.50
CA PRO A 30 -0.90 -18.91 -26.60
C PRO A 30 0.37 -18.04 -26.59
N VAL A 31 0.88 -17.69 -25.40
CA VAL A 31 2.13 -16.92 -25.28
C VAL A 31 3.33 -17.79 -25.64
N GLN A 32 3.36 -19.08 -25.27
CA GLN A 32 4.40 -20.00 -25.69
C GLN A 32 4.43 -20.18 -27.21
N GLU A 33 3.28 -20.38 -27.85
CA GLU A 33 3.17 -20.49 -29.32
C GLU A 33 3.64 -19.21 -30.04
N ALA A 34 3.26 -18.05 -29.50
CA ALA A 34 3.71 -16.76 -30.03
C ALA A 34 5.23 -16.59 -29.88
N LEU A 35 5.81 -17.01 -28.74
CA LEU A 35 7.25 -16.95 -28.54
C LEU A 35 8.01 -17.95 -29.42
N TYR A 36 7.44 -19.13 -29.66
CA TYR A 36 8.00 -20.13 -30.57
C TYR A 36 8.07 -19.61 -32.00
N SER A 37 6.96 -19.05 -32.51
CA SER A 37 6.94 -18.46 -33.86
C SER A 37 7.90 -17.26 -33.99
N LEU A 38 7.98 -16.39 -32.97
CA LEU A 38 8.94 -15.28 -32.96
C LEU A 38 10.40 -15.73 -32.85
N ALA A 39 10.68 -16.91 -32.28
CA ALA A 39 12.03 -17.43 -32.16
C ALA A 39 12.65 -17.81 -33.51
N GLU A 40 11.82 -18.02 -34.55
CA GLU A 40 12.29 -18.29 -35.92
C GLU A 40 12.83 -17.03 -36.63
N GLU A 41 12.49 -15.83 -36.13
CA GLU A 41 12.98 -14.58 -36.71
C GLU A 41 14.50 -14.40 -36.48
N LYS A 42 15.19 -13.92 -37.51
CA LYS A 42 16.62 -13.62 -37.40
C LYS A 42 16.84 -12.29 -36.71
N GLY A 43 17.76 -12.27 -35.74
CA GLY A 43 18.25 -11.04 -35.11
C GLY A 43 17.93 -10.97 -33.61
N GLY A 44 18.09 -9.77 -33.05
CA GLY A 44 17.90 -9.52 -31.61
C GLY A 44 16.54 -9.95 -31.04
N PRO A 45 15.40 -9.68 -31.73
CA PRO A 45 14.08 -10.10 -31.27
C PRO A 45 13.92 -11.63 -31.17
N GLY A 46 14.32 -12.38 -32.20
CA GLY A 46 14.21 -13.84 -32.19
C GLY A 46 15.09 -14.52 -31.13
N ILE A 47 16.30 -14.00 -30.89
CA ILE A 47 17.16 -14.48 -29.80
C ILE A 47 16.49 -14.30 -28.44
N LYS A 48 15.85 -13.14 -28.21
CA LYS A 48 15.11 -12.86 -26.97
C LYS A 48 13.89 -13.76 -26.84
N ALA A 49 13.12 -13.93 -27.91
CA ALA A 49 11.96 -14.80 -27.94
C ALA A 49 12.33 -16.25 -27.62
N ASN A 50 13.42 -16.75 -28.22
CA ASN A 50 13.94 -18.09 -27.94
C ASN A 50 14.35 -18.27 -26.47
N GLY A 51 15.02 -17.27 -25.89
CA GLY A 51 15.37 -17.28 -24.47
C GLY A 51 14.16 -17.31 -23.53
N LEU A 52 13.12 -16.52 -23.82
CA LEU A 52 11.87 -16.50 -23.05
C LEU A 52 11.07 -17.79 -23.23
N TYR A 53 11.00 -18.33 -24.45
CA TYR A 53 10.39 -19.62 -24.76
C TYR A 53 11.03 -20.74 -23.94
N GLY A 54 12.36 -20.80 -23.92
CA GLY A 54 13.10 -21.78 -23.10
C GLY A 54 12.85 -21.61 -21.59
N GLN A 55 12.63 -20.40 -21.10
CA GLN A 55 12.22 -20.18 -19.70
C GLN A 55 10.81 -20.68 -19.44
N MET A 56 9.85 -20.40 -20.34
CA MET A 56 8.46 -20.84 -20.18
C MET A 56 8.30 -22.36 -20.25
N ASN A 57 9.17 -23.06 -20.97
CA ASN A 57 9.16 -24.52 -20.99
C ASN A 57 9.73 -25.14 -19.71
N ASN A 58 10.35 -24.36 -18.82
CA ASN A 58 10.94 -24.86 -17.59
C ASN A 58 9.92 -24.92 -16.45
N PHE A 59 9.74 -26.08 -15.82
CA PHE A 59 8.87 -26.24 -14.65
C PHE A 59 9.18 -25.24 -13.52
N ASN A 60 10.45 -24.90 -13.28
CA ASN A 60 10.84 -23.93 -12.24
C ASN A 60 10.20 -22.56 -12.48
N PHE A 61 10.10 -22.14 -13.74
CA PHE A 61 9.47 -20.87 -14.10
C PHE A 61 7.97 -20.92 -13.85
N PHE A 62 7.30 -22.00 -14.28
CA PHE A 62 5.86 -22.18 -14.07
C PHE A 62 5.50 -22.29 -12.58
N PHE A 63 6.28 -23.04 -11.80
CA PHE A 63 6.16 -23.12 -10.35
C PHE A 63 6.32 -21.74 -9.70
N GLY A 64 7.38 -21.00 -10.06
CA GLY A 64 7.61 -19.64 -9.57
C GLY A 64 6.47 -18.67 -9.96
N LEU A 65 5.87 -18.84 -11.13
CA LEU A 65 4.73 -18.06 -11.60
C LEU A 65 3.47 -18.34 -10.75
N LYS A 66 3.16 -19.62 -10.49
CA LYS A 66 2.04 -20.03 -9.62
C LYS A 66 2.25 -19.57 -8.17
N LEU A 67 3.47 -19.73 -7.64
CA LEU A 67 3.83 -19.29 -6.29
C LEU A 67 3.77 -17.77 -6.17
N GLY A 68 4.27 -17.05 -7.17
CA GLY A 68 4.13 -15.60 -7.28
C GLY A 68 2.67 -15.18 -7.28
N HIS A 69 1.81 -15.84 -8.05
CA HIS A 69 0.37 -15.53 -8.05
C HIS A 69 -0.27 -15.74 -6.67
N LEU A 70 0.05 -16.83 -5.97
CA LEU A 70 -0.41 -17.11 -4.61
C LEU A 70 -0.04 -15.98 -3.64
N ILE A 71 1.22 -15.56 -3.65
CA ILE A 71 1.74 -14.51 -2.75
C ILE A 71 1.19 -13.13 -3.11
N PHE A 72 1.27 -12.76 -4.39
CA PHE A 72 0.89 -11.42 -4.85
C PHE A 72 -0.62 -11.20 -4.81
N SER A 73 -1.44 -12.23 -4.99
CA SER A 73 -2.90 -12.09 -4.88
C SER A 73 -3.35 -11.70 -3.48
N ALA A 74 -2.73 -12.25 -2.43
CA ALA A 74 -3.01 -11.89 -1.04
C ALA A 74 -2.44 -10.51 -0.66
N THR A 75 -1.18 -10.24 -1.04
CA THR A 75 -0.53 -8.95 -0.72
C THR A 75 -1.10 -7.78 -1.51
N GLU A 76 -1.59 -7.99 -2.74
CA GLU A 76 -2.28 -6.96 -3.51
C GLU A 76 -3.62 -6.57 -2.86
N LYS A 77 -4.37 -7.52 -2.31
CA LYS A 77 -5.60 -7.21 -1.55
C LYS A 77 -5.28 -6.29 -0.37
N LEU A 78 -4.26 -6.63 0.42
CA LEU A 78 -3.78 -5.78 1.51
C LEU A 78 -3.38 -4.38 1.02
N SER A 79 -2.62 -4.30 -0.08
CA SER A 79 -2.24 -3.04 -0.73
C SER A 79 -3.42 -2.17 -1.09
N ARG A 80 -4.45 -2.73 -1.73
CA ARG A 80 -5.62 -1.96 -2.15
C ARG A 80 -6.41 -1.47 -0.93
N THR A 81 -6.53 -2.28 0.12
CA THR A 81 -7.24 -1.92 1.34
C THR A 81 -6.56 -0.76 2.07
N ILE A 82 -5.24 -0.83 2.29
CA ILE A 82 -4.51 0.20 3.05
C ILE A 82 -4.42 1.52 2.25
N GLN A 83 -4.48 1.46 0.92
CA GLN A 83 -4.57 2.66 0.07
C GLN A 83 -5.94 3.37 0.11
N GLY A 84 -6.92 2.80 0.82
CA GLY A 84 -8.22 3.42 1.04
C GLY A 84 -8.12 4.70 1.85
N VAL A 85 -8.96 5.68 1.52
CA VAL A 85 -8.95 7.02 2.16
C VAL A 85 -9.43 7.00 3.61
N ASN A 86 -10.25 6.00 3.98
CA ASN A 86 -10.92 5.90 5.27
C ASN A 86 -10.33 4.81 6.18
N CYS A 87 -9.06 4.45 6.01
CA CYS A 87 -8.43 3.38 6.78
C CYS A 87 -7.69 3.95 7.99
N CYS A 88 -8.00 3.47 9.20
CA CYS A 88 -7.27 3.84 10.41
C CYS A 88 -6.08 2.89 10.69
N LEU A 89 -5.19 3.21 11.64
CA LEU A 89 -3.99 2.38 11.83
C LEU A 89 -4.31 0.98 12.36
N GLN A 90 -5.32 0.83 13.22
CA GLN A 90 -5.72 -0.52 13.69
C GLN A 90 -6.36 -1.33 12.57
N ASP A 91 -7.13 -0.70 11.67
CA ASP A 91 -7.65 -1.38 10.48
C ASP A 91 -6.51 -1.93 9.62
N VAL A 92 -5.45 -1.11 9.43
CA VAL A 92 -4.24 -1.52 8.71
C VAL A 92 -3.56 -2.71 9.39
N LEU A 93 -3.40 -2.69 10.72
CA LEU A 93 -2.83 -3.81 11.46
C LEU A 93 -3.66 -5.07 11.33
N CYS A 94 -4.97 -4.97 11.54
CA CYS A 94 -5.89 -6.10 11.44
C CYS A 94 -5.83 -6.73 10.03
N ALA A 95 -5.80 -5.91 8.98
CA ALA A 95 -5.64 -6.36 7.61
C ALA A 95 -4.28 -7.04 7.38
N ALA A 96 -3.19 -6.47 7.90
CA ALA A 96 -1.85 -7.04 7.77
C ALA A 96 -1.70 -8.37 8.52
N GLU A 97 -2.19 -8.44 9.76
CA GLU A 97 -2.23 -9.66 10.58
C GLU A 97 -3.05 -10.76 9.90
N SER A 98 -4.18 -10.41 9.29
CA SER A 98 -5.00 -11.36 8.53
C SER A 98 -4.21 -12.02 7.38
N VAL A 99 -3.39 -11.24 6.66
CA VAL A 99 -2.53 -11.77 5.59
C VAL A 99 -1.36 -12.59 6.15
N ILE A 100 -0.76 -12.15 7.26
CA ILE A 100 0.29 -12.90 7.95
C ILE A 100 -0.24 -14.27 8.39
N HIS A 101 -1.41 -14.31 9.05
CA HIS A 101 -2.05 -15.56 9.48
C HIS A 101 -2.41 -16.45 8.29
N HIS A 102 -2.83 -15.87 7.17
CA HIS A 102 -3.07 -16.64 5.95
C HIS A 102 -1.80 -17.36 5.47
N PHE A 103 -0.67 -16.64 5.37
CA PHE A 103 0.60 -17.24 4.94
C PHE A 103 1.16 -18.26 5.94
N GLN A 104 1.00 -18.00 7.23
CA GLN A 104 1.37 -18.96 8.28
C GLN A 104 0.50 -20.22 8.22
N ARG A 105 -0.79 -20.08 7.89
CA ARG A 105 -1.69 -21.22 7.74
C ARG A 105 -1.29 -22.10 6.56
N ILE A 106 -1.08 -21.51 5.38
CA ILE A 106 -0.77 -22.29 4.15
C ILE A 106 0.66 -22.83 4.09
N ARG A 107 1.46 -22.61 5.14
CA ARG A 107 2.81 -23.16 5.31
C ARG A 107 2.80 -24.67 5.59
N ASP A 108 1.66 -25.24 5.96
CA ASP A 108 1.56 -26.64 6.32
C ASP A 108 1.81 -27.60 5.14
N ASP A 109 2.23 -28.83 5.46
CA ASP A 109 2.59 -29.85 4.46
C ASP A 109 1.41 -30.25 3.57
N ASN A 110 0.18 -30.21 4.07
CA ASN A 110 -0.99 -30.59 3.28
C ASN A 110 -1.33 -29.49 2.25
N SER A 111 -1.24 -28.22 2.66
CA SER A 111 -1.36 -27.09 1.74
C SER A 111 -0.28 -27.12 0.66
N PHE A 112 0.97 -27.42 1.03
CA PHE A 112 2.03 -27.59 0.04
C PHE A 112 1.73 -28.73 -0.94
N LYS A 113 1.34 -29.92 -0.46
CA LYS A 113 1.00 -31.05 -1.33
C LYS A 113 -0.15 -30.75 -2.30
N SER A 114 -1.19 -30.09 -1.80
CA SER A 114 -2.32 -29.62 -2.61
C SER A 114 -1.87 -28.61 -3.67
N PHE A 115 -1.06 -27.63 -3.28
CA PHE A 115 -0.49 -26.65 -4.21
C PHE A 115 0.39 -27.32 -5.27
N TYR A 116 1.35 -28.14 -4.85
CA TYR A 116 2.32 -28.80 -5.74
C TYR A 116 1.65 -29.75 -6.71
N SER A 117 0.71 -30.59 -6.26
CA SER A 117 -0.06 -31.47 -7.15
C SER A 117 -0.86 -30.68 -8.19
N GLY A 118 -1.46 -29.55 -7.81
CA GLY A 118 -2.13 -28.65 -8.74
C GLY A 118 -1.17 -28.05 -9.77
N VAL A 119 0.03 -27.62 -9.35
CA VAL A 119 1.06 -27.10 -10.26
C VAL A 119 1.53 -28.17 -11.23
N VAL A 120 1.80 -29.39 -10.76
CA VAL A 120 2.22 -30.51 -11.61
C VAL A 120 1.16 -30.79 -12.67
N LYS A 121 -0.10 -30.95 -12.26
CA LYS A 121 -1.23 -31.19 -13.18
C LYS A 121 -1.38 -30.08 -14.20
N ASP A 122 -1.35 -28.82 -13.77
CA ASP A 122 -1.50 -27.67 -14.67
C ASP A 122 -0.31 -27.51 -15.64
N SER A 123 0.83 -28.15 -15.37
CA SER A 123 2.06 -28.03 -16.14
C SER A 123 2.32 -29.19 -17.11
N GLU A 124 1.52 -30.28 -17.06
CA GLU A 124 1.79 -31.56 -17.74
C GLU A 124 2.06 -31.40 -19.24
N ASP A 125 1.28 -30.58 -19.93
CA ASP A 125 1.40 -30.35 -21.39
C ASP A 125 2.14 -29.04 -21.73
N LEU A 126 2.51 -28.24 -20.72
CA LEU A 126 3.04 -26.89 -20.90
C LEU A 126 4.55 -26.78 -20.67
N THR A 127 5.11 -27.66 -19.82
CA THR A 127 6.51 -27.56 -19.41
C THR A 127 7.19 -28.93 -19.33
N ASP A 128 8.52 -28.92 -19.32
CA ASP A 128 9.34 -30.06 -18.96
C ASP A 128 8.98 -30.56 -17.55
N LYS A 129 9.26 -31.84 -17.27
CA LYS A 129 9.04 -32.40 -15.93
C LYS A 129 9.93 -31.71 -14.88
N PRO A 130 9.52 -31.70 -13.59
CA PRO A 130 10.37 -31.19 -12.50
C PRO A 130 11.68 -32.00 -12.39
N ILE A 131 12.81 -31.31 -12.50
CA ILE A 131 14.16 -31.90 -12.42
C ILE A 131 14.90 -31.23 -11.26
N LEU A 132 15.59 -32.03 -10.44
CA LEU A 132 16.52 -31.52 -9.44
C LEU A 132 17.66 -30.71 -10.09
N PRO A 133 18.06 -29.57 -9.52
CA PRO A 133 19.18 -28.80 -10.01
C PRO A 133 20.45 -29.63 -10.06
N ARG A 134 21.24 -29.46 -11.13
CA ARG A 134 22.53 -30.14 -11.26
C ARG A 134 23.49 -29.65 -10.17
N HIS A 135 23.90 -30.56 -9.29
CA HIS A 135 24.91 -30.27 -8.27
C HIS A 135 26.25 -29.87 -8.91
N ARG A 136 26.73 -28.67 -8.58
CA ARG A 136 28.11 -28.25 -8.88
C ARG A 136 28.94 -28.48 -7.63
N ARG A 137 29.92 -29.37 -7.71
CA ARG A 137 30.91 -29.53 -6.63
C ARG A 137 31.71 -28.24 -6.52
N PRO A 138 31.75 -27.57 -5.35
CA PRO A 138 32.62 -26.42 -5.19
C PRO A 138 34.08 -26.84 -5.43
N PRO A 139 34.93 -25.96 -5.98
CA PRO A 139 36.33 -26.28 -6.21
C PRO A 139 37.00 -26.70 -4.89
N LYS A 140 37.70 -27.83 -4.88
CA LYS A 140 38.41 -28.41 -3.70
C LYS A 140 39.33 -27.45 -2.93
N ARG A 141 39.68 -26.30 -3.52
CA ARG A 141 40.53 -25.27 -2.88
C ARG A 141 39.83 -24.50 -1.76
N TYR A 142 38.49 -24.48 -1.73
CA TYR A 142 37.74 -23.59 -0.84
C TYR A 142 37.03 -24.28 0.33
N ASP A 143 36.84 -25.60 0.30
CA ASP A 143 36.11 -26.28 1.37
C ASP A 143 36.48 -27.77 1.50
N SER A 144 36.88 -28.18 2.71
CA SER A 144 37.38 -29.54 3.00
C SER A 144 36.30 -30.47 3.54
N ASN A 145 35.09 -29.98 3.86
CA ASN A 145 34.05 -30.82 4.44
C ASN A 145 32.64 -30.33 4.09
N PRO A 146 32.11 -30.65 2.90
CA PRO A 146 30.81 -30.16 2.50
C PRO A 146 29.74 -31.13 3.03
N ALA A 147 29.18 -30.86 4.20
CA ALA A 147 27.88 -31.40 4.59
C ALA A 147 26.81 -30.70 3.73
N VAL A 148 26.71 -31.09 2.47
CA VAL A 148 25.72 -30.54 1.53
C VAL A 148 24.38 -31.19 1.84
N ALA A 149 23.36 -30.37 2.15
CA ALA A 149 21.98 -30.83 2.24
C ALA A 149 21.58 -31.45 0.88
N ASN A 150 21.42 -32.77 0.84
CA ASN A 150 20.91 -33.46 -0.33
C ASN A 150 19.39 -33.45 -0.27
N PHE A 151 18.73 -32.98 -1.33
CA PHE A 151 17.30 -33.17 -1.51
C PHE A 151 17.04 -34.61 -1.93
N SER A 152 16.15 -35.31 -1.23
CA SER A 152 15.84 -36.71 -1.58
C SER A 152 14.86 -36.81 -2.76
N SER A 153 14.08 -35.75 -3.02
CA SER A 153 13.12 -35.69 -4.13
C SER A 153 12.94 -34.28 -4.71
N CYS A 154 12.44 -34.19 -5.94
CA CYS A 154 12.02 -32.90 -6.54
C CYS A 154 10.96 -32.20 -5.67
N GLU A 155 10.04 -32.96 -5.08
CA GLU A 155 8.99 -32.43 -4.22
C GLU A 155 9.58 -31.74 -2.97
N GLU A 156 10.59 -32.33 -2.32
CA GLU A 156 11.28 -31.70 -1.19
C GLU A 156 11.99 -30.40 -1.58
N PHE A 157 12.59 -30.36 -2.76
CA PHE A 157 13.23 -29.16 -3.28
C PHE A 157 12.23 -28.00 -3.46
N TYR A 158 11.09 -28.26 -4.12
CA TYR A 158 10.05 -27.24 -4.29
C TYR A 158 9.34 -26.90 -2.97
N ARG A 159 9.23 -27.85 -2.04
CA ARG A 159 8.73 -27.61 -0.69
C ARG A 159 9.58 -26.58 0.05
N GLN A 160 10.91 -26.74 0.00
CA GLN A 160 11.81 -25.78 0.63
C GLN A 160 11.61 -24.38 0.04
N GLN A 161 11.57 -24.24 -1.30
CA GLN A 161 11.33 -22.94 -1.94
C GLN A 161 9.99 -22.31 -1.58
N TYR A 162 8.93 -23.13 -1.54
CA TYR A 162 7.60 -22.70 -1.15
C TYR A 162 7.60 -22.12 0.27
N ILE A 163 8.18 -22.84 1.23
CA ILE A 163 8.24 -22.40 2.63
C ILE A 163 9.11 -21.16 2.76
N GLU A 164 10.30 -21.14 2.16
CA GLU A 164 11.21 -19.98 2.20
C GLU A 164 10.54 -18.71 1.65
N ALA A 165 9.85 -18.82 0.50
CA ALA A 165 9.14 -17.68 -0.08
C ALA A 165 8.06 -17.14 0.85
N LEU A 166 7.27 -18.01 1.49
CA LEU A 166 6.26 -17.60 2.46
C LEU A 166 6.87 -16.96 3.71
N GLU A 167 7.97 -17.50 4.22
CA GLU A 167 8.67 -16.96 5.40
C GLU A 167 9.25 -15.57 5.12
N ILE A 168 9.87 -15.39 3.96
CA ILE A 168 10.38 -14.08 3.53
C ILE A 168 9.24 -13.05 3.55
N VAL A 169 8.10 -13.39 2.94
CA VAL A 169 6.94 -12.48 2.88
C VAL A 169 6.38 -12.19 4.27
N VAL A 170 6.22 -13.21 5.12
CA VAL A 170 5.74 -13.04 6.50
C VAL A 170 6.69 -12.15 7.31
N ASN A 171 8.00 -12.37 7.21
CA ASN A 171 8.99 -11.56 7.93
C ASN A 171 9.01 -10.12 7.42
N MET A 172 8.90 -9.90 6.11
CA MET A 172 8.80 -8.56 5.54
C MET A 172 7.55 -7.82 6.01
N LEU A 173 6.40 -8.50 6.07
CA LEU A 173 5.16 -7.92 6.59
C LEU A 173 5.28 -7.61 8.09
N LYS A 174 5.82 -8.53 8.89
CA LYS A 174 6.06 -8.30 10.33
C LYS A 174 6.98 -7.11 10.53
N ASN A 175 8.16 -7.10 9.93
CA ASN A 175 9.15 -6.03 10.05
C ASN A 175 8.60 -4.65 9.67
N ARG A 176 7.65 -4.61 8.72
CA ARG A 176 6.99 -3.36 8.31
C ARG A 176 5.97 -2.86 9.33
N PHE A 177 5.12 -3.73 9.86
CA PHE A 177 3.99 -3.35 10.71
C PHE A 177 4.26 -3.43 12.21
N THR A 178 5.39 -4.01 12.64
CA THR A 178 5.80 -4.07 14.06
C THR A 178 6.83 -3.00 14.45
N GLN A 179 7.05 -2.00 13.59
CA GLN A 179 7.99 -0.91 13.87
C GLN A 179 7.58 -0.13 15.13
N LYS A 180 8.56 0.28 15.94
CA LYS A 180 8.33 1.00 17.21
C LYS A 180 7.42 2.22 17.03
N ASN A 181 7.68 3.03 16.00
CA ASN A 181 6.90 4.24 15.71
C ASN A 181 5.46 3.92 15.28
N PHE A 182 5.26 2.82 14.56
CA PHE A 182 3.92 2.38 14.16
C PHE A 182 3.09 1.94 15.38
N LYS A 183 3.72 1.19 16.31
CA LYS A 183 3.09 0.79 17.58
C LYS A 183 2.73 1.99 18.46
N LEU A 184 3.60 2.99 18.51
CA LEU A 184 3.38 4.25 19.22
C LEU A 184 2.12 4.97 18.72
N LEU A 185 2.00 5.15 17.41
CA LEU A 185 0.82 5.76 16.79
C LEU A 185 -0.46 4.96 17.05
N CYS A 186 -0.37 3.63 17.02
CA CYS A 186 -1.51 2.76 17.34
C CYS A 186 -1.95 2.93 18.79
N ASN A 187 -1.02 3.16 19.73
CA ASN A 187 -1.34 3.42 21.12
C ASN A 187 -2.00 4.80 21.29
N VAL A 188 -1.52 5.82 20.57
CA VAL A 188 -2.14 7.16 20.56
C VAL A 188 -3.59 7.09 20.08
N GLU A 189 -3.86 6.39 18.98
CA GLU A 189 -5.23 6.23 18.49
C GLU A 189 -6.11 5.43 19.44
N LYS A 190 -5.59 4.34 20.02
CA LYS A 190 -6.30 3.59 21.07
C LYS A 190 -6.66 4.49 22.24
N PHE A 191 -5.75 5.35 22.68
CA PHE A 191 -6.02 6.32 23.74
C PHE A 191 -7.12 7.31 23.35
N ILE A 192 -7.02 7.93 22.17
CA ILE A 192 -8.01 8.90 21.66
C ILE A 192 -9.41 8.28 21.69
N ILE A 193 -9.55 7.04 21.19
CA ILE A 193 -10.81 6.31 21.13
C ILE A 193 -11.25 5.81 22.52
N HIS A 194 -10.32 5.39 23.36
CA HIS A 194 -10.63 4.85 24.69
C HIS A 194 -11.23 5.92 25.60
N VAL A 195 -10.60 7.10 25.67
CA VAL A 195 -11.05 8.27 26.44
C VAL A 195 -12.41 8.77 25.95
N ALA A 196 -12.68 8.65 24.65
CA ALA A 196 -13.97 9.02 24.07
C ALA A 196 -15.12 8.10 24.50
N ASN A 197 -14.82 6.85 24.87
CA ASN A 197 -15.83 5.83 25.20
C ASN A 197 -15.90 5.45 26.68
N ASN A 198 -14.89 5.76 27.47
CA ASN A 198 -14.81 5.35 28.87
C ASN A 198 -14.33 6.52 29.73
N SER A 199 -14.94 6.66 30.92
CA SER A 199 -14.39 7.50 31.97
C SER A 199 -13.12 6.86 32.51
N LEU A 200 -12.14 7.69 32.86
CA LEU A 200 -10.86 7.26 33.41
C LEU A 200 -10.68 7.84 34.81
N ASP A 201 -10.41 6.98 35.78
CA ASP A 201 -10.10 7.41 37.16
C ASP A 201 -8.61 7.76 37.31
N ASP A 202 -7.71 7.02 36.63
CA ASP A 202 -6.27 7.34 36.55
C ASP A 202 -5.73 7.13 35.12
N PRO A 203 -5.41 8.21 34.37
CA PRO A 203 -4.88 8.11 33.01
C PRO A 203 -3.36 7.92 32.92
N ASN A 204 -2.62 7.77 34.04
CA ASN A 204 -1.15 7.78 34.05
C ASN A 204 -0.51 6.77 33.08
N ASP A 205 -0.91 5.50 33.12
CA ASP A 205 -0.29 4.44 32.30
C ASP A 205 -0.50 4.66 30.80
N CYS A 206 -1.64 5.25 30.42
CA CYS A 206 -1.99 5.49 29.03
C CYS A 206 -1.30 6.73 28.45
N VAL A 207 -1.11 7.78 29.26
CA VAL A 207 -0.56 9.06 28.78
C VAL A 207 0.97 9.03 28.67
N GLN A 208 1.67 8.19 29.42
CA GLN A 208 3.14 8.07 29.29
C GLN A 208 3.57 7.64 27.88
N SER A 209 2.79 6.76 27.23
CA SER A 209 3.04 6.36 25.84
C SER A 209 2.92 7.52 24.84
N ILE A 210 2.18 8.58 25.18
CA ILE A 210 1.96 9.75 24.33
C ILE A 210 3.11 10.75 24.47
N LYS A 211 3.75 10.80 25.65
CA LYS A 211 4.90 11.67 25.91
C LYS A 211 6.07 11.36 24.96
N ASP A 212 6.30 10.08 24.68
CA ASP A 212 7.33 9.64 23.72
C ASP A 212 7.02 10.09 22.28
N PHE A 213 5.75 10.34 21.96
CA PHE A 213 5.30 10.73 20.63
C PHE A 213 5.26 12.25 20.43
N CYS A 214 4.71 12.98 21.39
CA CYS A 214 4.42 14.41 21.27
C CYS A 214 5.31 15.31 22.14
N TYR A 215 6.39 14.78 22.72
CA TYR A 215 7.39 15.41 23.59
C TYR A 215 7.12 16.86 24.04
N ASN A 216 7.25 17.85 23.14
CA ASN A 216 7.10 19.28 23.44
C ASN A 216 5.80 19.92 22.94
N ASP A 217 5.04 19.23 22.09
CA ASP A 217 3.84 19.77 21.47
C ASP A 217 2.62 19.70 22.41
N ILE A 218 2.61 18.78 23.37
CA ILE A 218 1.47 18.52 24.26
C ILE A 218 1.86 18.70 25.72
N ASP A 219 1.01 19.42 26.45
CA ASP A 219 1.07 19.45 27.92
C ASP A 219 0.42 18.18 28.49
N VAL A 220 1.26 17.24 28.89
CA VAL A 220 0.85 15.91 29.40
C VAL A 220 -0.03 16.01 30.65
N GLU A 221 0.27 16.91 31.57
CA GLU A 221 -0.50 17.03 32.82
C GLU A 221 -1.89 17.60 32.54
N ARG A 222 -1.99 18.58 31.64
CA ARG A 222 -3.31 19.08 31.18
C ARG A 222 -4.08 18.01 30.42
N LEU A 223 -3.42 17.24 29.55
CA LEU A 223 -4.07 16.16 28.82
C LEU A 223 -4.66 15.11 29.76
N LYS A 224 -3.99 14.79 30.89
CA LYS A 224 -4.55 13.89 31.92
C LYS A 224 -5.84 14.45 32.51
N CYS A 225 -5.86 15.72 32.90
CA CYS A 225 -7.06 16.37 33.42
C CYS A 225 -8.20 16.39 32.38
N GLU A 226 -7.89 16.72 31.13
CA GLU A 226 -8.85 16.70 30.03
C GLU A 226 -9.41 15.29 29.79
N ALA A 227 -8.57 14.25 29.84
CA ALA A 227 -8.96 12.86 29.60
C ALA A 227 -10.03 12.34 30.56
N ILE A 228 -10.03 12.80 31.82
CA ILE A 228 -11.04 12.41 32.82
C ILE A 228 -12.42 12.94 32.42
N MET A 229 -12.49 14.12 31.79
CA MET A 229 -13.75 14.83 31.53
C MET A 229 -14.31 14.62 30.10
N ILE A 230 -13.52 14.13 29.15
CA ILE A 230 -13.92 14.01 27.73
C ILE A 230 -15.11 13.06 27.55
N PHE A 231 -15.12 11.94 28.27
CA PHE A 231 -16.21 10.98 28.17
C PHE A 231 -17.57 11.63 28.50
N ASP A 232 -17.66 12.33 29.63
CA ASP A 232 -18.88 13.01 30.07
C ASP A 232 -19.30 14.10 29.09
N PHE A 233 -18.33 14.85 28.57
CA PHE A 233 -18.58 15.85 27.54
C PHE A 233 -19.17 15.24 26.27
N PHE A 234 -18.58 14.15 25.74
CA PHE A 234 -19.09 13.48 24.54
C PHE A 234 -20.49 12.91 24.76
N GLN A 235 -20.75 12.29 25.90
CA GLN A 235 -22.08 11.80 26.23
C GLN A 235 -23.12 12.93 26.30
N SER A 236 -22.75 14.09 26.86
CA SER A 236 -23.60 15.27 26.88
C SER A 236 -23.92 15.78 25.47
N VAL A 237 -22.91 15.89 24.59
CA VAL A 237 -23.08 16.36 23.22
C VAL A 237 -23.91 15.37 22.38
N ILE A 238 -23.69 14.06 22.54
CA ILE A 238 -24.45 13.01 21.84
C ILE A 238 -25.92 13.05 22.24
N LYS A 239 -26.22 13.14 23.54
CA LYS A 239 -27.60 13.23 24.06
C LYS A 239 -28.29 14.52 23.62
N THR A 240 -27.61 15.66 23.74
CA THR A 240 -28.19 16.98 23.42
C THR A 240 -28.53 17.09 21.93
N ASN A 241 -27.69 16.55 21.06
CA ASN A 241 -27.90 16.61 19.60
C ASN A 241 -28.62 15.37 19.02
N GLN A 242 -29.15 14.48 19.88
CA GLN A 242 -29.89 13.28 19.48
C GLN A 242 -29.14 12.41 18.45
N MET A 243 -27.82 12.27 18.62
CA MET A 243 -27.01 11.46 17.72
C MET A 243 -27.17 9.97 18.03
N ASN A 244 -27.33 9.14 17.00
CA ASN A 244 -27.45 7.67 17.13
C ASN A 244 -26.09 6.98 17.27
N ILE A 245 -25.28 7.39 18.25
CA ILE A 245 -23.92 6.87 18.49
C ILE A 245 -23.91 6.10 19.81
N LYS A 246 -23.74 4.78 19.74
CA LYS A 246 -23.59 3.92 20.93
C LYS A 246 -22.14 3.74 21.36
N GLN A 247 -21.23 3.65 20.39
CA GLN A 247 -19.80 3.47 20.61
C GLN A 247 -19.03 4.16 19.49
N ILE A 248 -17.99 4.88 19.88
CA ILE A 248 -17.11 5.59 18.96
C ILE A 248 -15.99 4.64 18.55
N THR A 249 -15.91 4.32 17.26
CA THR A 249 -14.86 3.43 16.72
C THR A 249 -13.88 4.16 15.79
N LYS A 250 -14.27 5.34 15.29
CA LYS A 250 -13.49 6.09 14.31
C LYS A 250 -13.16 7.48 14.82
N ILE A 251 -11.97 7.96 14.48
CA ILE A 251 -11.54 9.33 14.76
C ILE A 251 -12.39 10.37 14.00
N SER A 252 -12.95 10.00 12.83
CA SER A 252 -13.86 10.88 12.09
C SER A 252 -15.10 11.24 12.92
N THR A 253 -15.68 10.27 13.64
CA THR A 253 -16.82 10.48 14.54
C THR A 253 -16.45 11.40 15.70
N ILE A 254 -15.23 11.29 16.23
CA ILE A 254 -14.73 12.21 17.27
C ILE A 254 -14.64 13.64 16.72
N CYS A 255 -14.15 13.80 15.49
CA CYS A 255 -14.09 15.09 14.82
C CYS A 255 -15.48 15.69 14.58
N GLU A 256 -16.45 14.87 14.18
CA GLU A 256 -17.85 15.28 14.02
C GLU A 256 -18.42 15.80 15.35
N ILE A 257 -18.28 15.04 16.45
CA ILE A 257 -18.75 15.45 17.78
C ILE A 257 -18.11 16.78 18.23
N LEU A 258 -16.79 16.92 18.06
CA LEU A 258 -16.07 18.15 18.41
C LEU A 258 -16.47 19.34 17.53
N ASN A 259 -16.84 19.12 16.27
CA ASN A 259 -17.30 20.19 15.37
C ASN A 259 -18.74 20.63 15.68
N THR A 260 -19.55 19.78 16.30
CA THR A 260 -20.90 20.16 16.74
C THR A 260 -20.88 21.14 17.91
N CYS A 261 -19.79 21.18 18.69
CA CYS A 261 -19.64 22.08 19.84
C CYS A 261 -18.27 22.75 19.84
N GLU A 262 -18.19 23.97 19.27
CA GLU A 262 -16.94 24.75 19.20
C GLU A 262 -16.31 25.03 20.57
N ILE A 263 -17.12 25.17 21.63
CA ILE A 263 -16.63 25.34 23.00
C ILE A 263 -15.82 24.12 23.47
N GLY A 264 -16.20 22.91 23.03
CA GLY A 264 -15.45 21.69 23.32
C GLY A 264 -13.99 21.76 22.87
N LYS A 265 -13.72 22.37 21.71
CA LYS A 265 -12.35 22.55 21.21
C LYS A 265 -11.52 23.49 22.09
N GLN A 266 -12.17 24.45 22.75
CA GLN A 266 -11.52 25.38 23.66
C GLN A 266 -11.36 24.82 25.08
N MET A 267 -12.27 23.94 25.50
CA MET A 267 -12.22 23.26 26.79
C MET A 267 -11.16 22.14 26.80
N PHE A 268 -11.07 21.39 25.69
CA PHE A 268 -10.17 20.24 25.54
C PHE A 268 -9.05 20.52 24.52
N LYS A 269 -8.21 21.51 24.83
CA LYS A 269 -7.21 22.03 23.88
C LYS A 269 -6.12 21.01 23.59
N GLU A 270 -5.63 20.31 24.60
CA GLU A 270 -4.54 19.35 24.43
C GLU A 270 -5.03 18.08 23.73
N TYR A 271 -6.24 17.61 24.04
CA TYR A 271 -6.85 16.50 23.32
C TYR A 271 -7.14 16.86 21.86
N HIS A 272 -7.67 18.06 21.60
CA HIS A 272 -7.87 18.53 20.23
C HIS A 272 -6.55 18.67 19.45
N LYS A 273 -5.48 19.13 20.11
CA LYS A 273 -4.14 19.19 19.52
C LYS A 273 -3.60 17.79 19.22
N LEU A 274 -3.79 16.81 20.12
CA LEU A 274 -3.39 15.43 19.92
C LEU A 274 -4.07 14.83 18.67
N ILE A 275 -5.38 15.04 18.51
CA ILE A 275 -6.11 14.59 17.32
C ILE A 275 -5.55 15.23 16.05
N LYS A 276 -5.26 16.54 16.07
CA LYS A 276 -4.64 17.24 14.94
C LYS A 276 -3.29 16.63 14.58
N LEU A 277 -2.40 16.43 15.55
CA LEU A 277 -1.09 15.83 15.33
C LEU A 277 -1.23 14.41 14.75
N TYR A 278 -2.12 13.60 15.31
CA TYR A 278 -2.41 12.28 14.78
C TYR A 278 -2.86 12.34 13.31
N LEU A 279 -3.82 13.21 12.97
CA LEU A 279 -4.36 13.34 11.61
C LEU A 279 -3.36 13.90 10.58
N THR A 280 -2.29 14.57 11.04
CA THR A 280 -1.23 15.03 10.13
C THR A 280 -0.30 13.92 9.69
N ILE A 281 -0.28 12.78 10.38
CA ILE A 281 0.57 11.65 10.02
C ILE A 281 -0.17 10.78 9.00
N PRO A 282 0.31 10.72 7.75
CA PRO A 282 -0.31 9.87 6.76
C PRO A 282 -0.07 8.41 7.11
N VAL A 283 -1.16 7.64 7.23
CA VAL A 283 -1.13 6.17 7.38
C VAL A 283 -0.45 5.53 6.16
N THR A 284 -0.59 6.14 4.97
CA THR A 284 0.08 5.71 3.75
C THR A 284 0.63 6.88 2.94
N THR A 285 1.73 6.62 2.23
CA THR A 285 2.30 7.52 1.23
C THR A 285 1.50 7.59 -0.07
N ALA A 286 0.36 6.89 -0.18
CA ALA A 286 -0.36 6.71 -1.43
C ALA A 286 -0.83 8.03 -2.07
N THR A 287 -1.18 9.03 -1.25
CA THR A 287 -1.52 10.37 -1.72
C THR A 287 -0.32 11.07 -2.34
N ALA A 288 0.84 11.04 -1.67
CA ALA A 288 2.10 11.57 -2.20
C ALA A 288 2.56 10.80 -3.45
N GLU A 289 2.44 9.48 -3.48
CA GLU A 289 2.79 8.67 -4.66
C GLU A 289 1.91 9.03 -5.87
N ARG A 290 0.62 9.32 -5.65
CA ARG A 290 -0.30 9.78 -6.70
C ARG A 290 0.10 11.16 -7.25
N THR A 291 0.55 12.07 -6.39
CA THR A 291 1.05 13.38 -6.83
C THR A 291 2.38 13.24 -7.58
N PHE A 292 3.30 12.36 -7.14
CA PHE A 292 4.55 12.07 -7.87
C PHE A 292 4.33 11.39 -9.23
N SER A 293 3.36 10.48 -9.31
CA SER A 293 2.96 9.87 -10.59
C SER A 293 2.45 10.92 -11.58
N THR A 294 1.68 11.88 -11.08
CA THR A 294 1.23 13.04 -11.83
C THR A 294 2.38 13.94 -12.22
N LEU A 295 3.31 14.17 -11.30
CA LEU A 295 4.51 14.98 -11.53
C LEU A 295 5.34 14.44 -12.69
N ASN A 296 5.55 13.12 -12.77
CA ASN A 296 6.29 12.49 -13.86
C ASN A 296 5.64 12.70 -15.24
N ARG A 297 4.30 12.85 -15.30
CA ARG A 297 3.58 13.16 -16.54
C ARG A 297 3.73 14.63 -16.95
N LEU A 298 3.79 15.53 -15.96
CA LEU A 298 3.94 16.97 -16.20
C LEU A 298 5.40 17.36 -16.49
N LYS A 299 6.34 16.82 -15.73
CA LYS A 299 7.79 17.02 -15.83
C LYS A 299 8.43 15.76 -16.41
N ASN A 300 8.45 15.67 -17.73
CA ASN A 300 9.11 14.60 -18.47
C ASN A 300 10.40 15.10 -19.13
N ALA A 301 11.16 14.20 -19.78
CA ALA A 301 12.48 14.51 -20.35
C ALA A 301 12.45 15.68 -21.37
N ILE A 302 11.33 15.84 -22.09
CA ILE A 302 11.13 16.91 -23.09
C ILE A 302 10.80 18.26 -22.42
N ARG A 303 10.30 18.26 -21.18
CA ARG A 303 9.92 19.44 -20.39
C ARG A 303 10.86 19.69 -19.21
N SER A 304 12.13 19.35 -19.36
CA SER A 304 13.15 19.45 -18.31
C SER A 304 13.54 20.89 -17.97
N SER A 305 13.33 21.85 -18.88
CA SER A 305 13.66 23.28 -18.70
C SER A 305 12.59 24.10 -17.97
N MET A 306 11.54 23.47 -17.46
CA MET A 306 10.46 24.18 -16.76
C MET A 306 10.91 24.71 -15.39
N THR A 307 10.61 25.98 -15.11
CA THR A 307 10.88 26.59 -13.79
C THR A 307 10.00 25.98 -12.70
N GLN A 308 10.47 26.01 -11.45
CA GLN A 308 9.71 25.47 -10.32
C GLN A 308 8.35 26.18 -10.13
N SER A 309 8.29 27.49 -10.36
CA SER A 309 7.03 28.24 -10.29
C SER A 309 6.03 27.75 -11.33
N ARG A 310 6.44 27.62 -12.60
CA ARG A 310 5.56 27.11 -13.66
C ARG A 310 5.12 25.68 -13.37
N LEU A 311 6.02 24.83 -12.87
CA LEU A 311 5.69 23.47 -12.46
C LEU A 311 4.58 23.44 -11.42
N ASN A 312 4.73 24.22 -10.34
CA ASN A 312 3.74 24.29 -9.26
C ASN A 312 2.39 24.81 -9.80
N HIS A 313 2.40 25.85 -10.63
CA HIS A 313 1.18 26.40 -11.23
C HIS A 313 0.48 25.42 -12.19
N CYS A 314 1.20 24.51 -12.84
CA CYS A 314 0.58 23.46 -13.67
C CYS A 314 0.15 22.23 -12.86
N LEU A 315 0.87 21.91 -11.78
CA LEU A 315 0.62 20.74 -10.95
C LEU A 315 -0.65 20.90 -10.10
N LEU A 316 -0.86 22.08 -9.51
CA LEU A 316 -2.01 22.34 -8.64
C LEU A 316 -3.36 22.12 -9.34
N PRO A 317 -3.63 22.71 -10.53
CA PRO A 317 -4.87 22.45 -11.27
C PRO A 317 -5.03 20.98 -11.68
N HIS A 318 -3.93 20.27 -11.94
CA HIS A 318 -3.98 18.87 -12.31
C HIS A 318 -4.31 17.94 -11.13
N ILE A 319 -3.83 18.27 -9.93
CA ILE A 319 -4.13 17.50 -8.71
C ILE A 319 -5.56 17.79 -8.25
N TYR A 320 -5.95 19.07 -8.22
CA TYR A 320 -7.23 19.53 -7.69
C TYR A 320 -8.23 19.86 -8.81
N LYS A 321 -8.48 18.90 -9.71
CA LYS A 321 -9.37 19.12 -10.86
C LYS A 321 -10.79 19.50 -10.44
N GLU A 322 -11.34 18.80 -9.45
CA GLU A 322 -12.69 19.09 -8.93
C GLU A 322 -12.79 20.53 -8.41
N LYS A 323 -11.79 21.00 -7.66
CA LYS A 323 -11.75 22.39 -7.20
C LYS A 323 -11.51 23.39 -8.32
N LEU A 324 -10.79 23.00 -9.38
CA LEU A 324 -10.57 23.85 -10.56
C LEU A 324 -11.88 24.04 -11.33
N ASP A 325 -12.68 22.97 -11.44
CA ASP A 325 -13.99 22.99 -12.11
C ASP A 325 -15.00 23.86 -11.35
N GLU A 326 -14.81 24.05 -10.03
CA GLU A 326 -15.59 24.99 -9.20
C GLU A 326 -15.21 26.46 -9.39
N ILE A 327 -14.06 26.78 -10.02
CA ILE A 327 -13.62 28.18 -10.15
C ILE A 327 -14.36 28.87 -11.29
N ASP A 328 -14.98 30.02 -11.01
CA ASP A 328 -15.62 30.84 -12.02
C ASP A 328 -14.61 31.46 -12.99
N VAL A 329 -14.67 31.03 -14.24
CA VAL A 329 -13.83 31.53 -15.33
C VAL A 329 -14.05 33.03 -15.56
N ASN A 330 -15.25 33.54 -15.34
CA ASN A 330 -15.56 34.97 -15.51
C ASN A 330 -14.87 35.82 -14.43
N GLU A 331 -14.78 35.31 -13.21
CA GLU A 331 -14.04 35.97 -12.13
C GLU A 331 -12.53 35.99 -12.42
N ILE A 332 -11.97 34.88 -12.96
CA ILE A 332 -10.57 34.83 -13.41
C ILE A 332 -10.34 35.85 -14.53
N MET A 333 -11.24 35.90 -15.51
CA MET A 333 -11.16 36.82 -16.65
C MET A 333 -11.19 38.27 -16.18
N SER A 334 -12.12 38.62 -15.28
CA SER A 334 -12.18 39.92 -14.61
C SER A 334 -10.86 40.32 -13.98
N LYS A 335 -10.28 39.43 -13.15
CA LYS A 335 -9.00 39.65 -12.48
C LYS A 335 -7.84 39.78 -13.47
N PHE A 336 -7.83 38.98 -14.53
CA PHE A 336 -6.78 39.02 -15.55
C PHE A 336 -6.79 40.33 -16.35
N ILE A 337 -7.98 40.83 -16.67
CA ILE A 337 -8.20 42.08 -17.41
C ILE A 337 -7.83 43.28 -16.52
N SER A 338 -8.29 43.32 -15.26
CA SER A 338 -8.01 44.42 -14.34
C SER A 338 -6.55 44.50 -13.88
N SER A 339 -5.78 43.42 -14.01
CA SER A 339 -4.35 43.38 -13.64
C SER A 339 -3.45 44.20 -14.58
N ASN A 340 -3.94 44.69 -15.72
CA ASN A 340 -3.14 45.48 -16.66
C ASN A 340 -4.03 46.44 -17.45
N GLU A 341 -3.75 47.74 -17.38
CA GLU A 341 -4.52 48.79 -18.08
C GLU A 341 -4.69 48.51 -19.57
N LYS A 342 -3.65 48.01 -20.25
CA LYS A 342 -3.74 47.66 -21.69
C LYS A 342 -4.78 46.56 -21.91
N ARG A 343 -4.84 45.55 -21.04
CA ARG A 343 -5.83 44.47 -21.14
C ARG A 343 -7.23 44.99 -20.89
N GLN A 344 -7.39 45.93 -19.96
CA GLN A 344 -8.67 46.58 -19.71
C GLN A 344 -9.16 47.37 -20.92
N THR A 345 -8.27 48.05 -21.65
CA THR A 345 -8.67 48.77 -22.88
C THR A 345 -9.11 47.83 -24.00
N PHE A 346 -8.45 46.67 -24.14
CA PHE A 346 -8.74 45.71 -25.23
C PHE A 346 -9.87 44.73 -24.92
N PHE A 347 -10.01 44.29 -23.67
CA PHE A 347 -10.93 43.22 -23.26
C PHE A 347 -12.01 43.68 -22.28
N GLY A 348 -11.99 44.95 -21.85
CA GLY A 348 -12.95 45.47 -20.86
C GLY A 348 -14.41 45.46 -21.31
N SER A 349 -14.68 45.32 -22.62
CA SER A 349 -16.03 45.14 -23.16
C SER A 349 -16.54 43.70 -23.14
N MET A 350 -15.69 42.73 -22.76
CA MET A 350 -16.06 41.31 -22.62
C MET A 350 -16.43 40.92 -21.18
N LEU A 351 -16.34 41.88 -20.26
CA LEU A 351 -16.87 41.81 -18.90
C LEU A 351 -18.26 42.42 -18.87
#